data_AF-A0A9D5Q9F9-F1
#
_entry.id   AF-A0A9D5Q9F9-F1
#
_cell.length_a   1.000
_cell.length_b   1.000
_cell.length_c   1.000
_cell.angle_alpha   90.00
_cell.angle_beta   90.00
_cell.angle_gamma   90.00
#
_symmetry.space_group_name_H-M   'P 1'
#
loop_
_entity.id
_entity.type
_entity.pdbx_description
1 polymer ?
#
loop_
_entity_poly.entity_id
_entity_poly.type
_entity_poly.pdbx_seq_one_letter_code
_entity_poly.pdbx_strand_id
1 'polypeptide(L)'
;SGGVLSTQVFRERIGDALGAQSAALSKRSDKSQGRISFHGPFPTLKEAEEVLITRAMEIAQGNQTIASRMLGLSRRALNNRLRRGL
;
A
#
# COMPACT_ATOMS: atom_id res chain seq x y z
N SER A 1 -23.84 -35.35 24.03
CA SER A 1 -22.83 -34.65 24.84
C SER A 1 -21.85 -33.95 23.92
N GLY A 2 -22.05 -32.67 23.63
CA GLY A 2 -21.17 -31.92 22.72
C GLY A 2 -19.85 -31.60 23.40
N GLY A 3 -18.75 -32.19 22.90
CA GLY A 3 -17.42 -31.93 23.42
C GLY A 3 -17.03 -30.47 23.21
N VAL A 4 -16.64 -29.79 24.29
CA VAL A 4 -16.22 -28.39 24.24
C VAL A 4 -14.91 -28.33 23.46
N LEU A 5 -14.95 -27.68 22.28
CA LEU A 5 -13.77 -27.48 21.45
C LEU A 5 -12.81 -26.51 22.18
N SER A 6 -11.63 -27.01 22.57
CA SER A 6 -10.63 -26.17 23.24
C SER A 6 -10.08 -25.13 22.26
N THR A 7 -10.27 -23.85 22.60
CA THR A 7 -9.73 -22.72 21.84
C THR A 7 -8.20 -22.70 21.79
N GLN A 8 -7.54 -23.44 22.68
CA GLN A 8 -6.08 -23.53 22.74
C GLN A 8 -5.49 -24.29 21.55
N VAL A 9 -6.12 -25.43 21.18
CA VAL A 9 -5.69 -26.25 20.03
C VAL A 9 -5.87 -25.50 18.71
N PHE A 10 -6.94 -24.70 18.61
CA PHE A 10 -7.18 -23.85 17.45
C PHE A 10 -6.14 -22.74 17.33
N ARG A 11 -5.77 -22.11 18.46
CA ARG A 11 -4.79 -21.02 18.49
C ARG A 11 -3.37 -21.49 18.15
N GLU A 12 -2.97 -22.67 18.61
CA GLU A 12 -1.68 -23.29 18.25
C GLU A 12 -1.59 -23.55 16.75
N ARG A 13 -2.61 -24.21 16.16
CA ARG A 13 -2.64 -24.53 14.72
C ARG A 13 -2.66 -23.28 13.83
N ILE A 14 -3.35 -22.22 14.25
CA ILE A 14 -3.36 -20.94 13.53
C ILE A 14 -2.04 -20.18 13.69
N GLY A 15 -1.43 -20.21 14.88
CA GLY A 15 -0.13 -19.58 15.14
C GLY A 15 0.97 -20.10 14.22
N ASP A 16 1.04 -21.42 14.03
CA ASP A 16 2.03 -22.05 13.14
C ASP A 16 1.76 -21.74 11.65
N ALA A 17 0.49 -21.74 11.24
CA ALA A 17 0.11 -21.40 9.87
C ALA A 17 0.41 -19.93 9.54
N LEU A 18 0.16 -18.99 10.46
CA LEU A 18 0.54 -17.58 10.29
C LEU A 18 2.06 -17.39 10.35
N GLY A 19 2.77 -18.13 11.21
CA GLY A 19 4.23 -18.05 11.33
C GLY A 19 4.94 -18.48 10.05
N ALA A 20 4.53 -19.61 9.46
CA ALA A 20 5.07 -20.11 8.20
C ALA A 20 4.74 -19.20 7.01
N GLN A 21 3.52 -18.63 6.98
CA GLN A 21 3.10 -17.69 5.95
C GLN A 21 3.86 -16.35 6.05
N SER A 22 4.10 -15.86 7.28
CA SER A 22 4.88 -14.65 7.55
C SER A 22 6.35 -14.80 7.13
N ALA A 23 6.97 -15.96 7.40
CA ALA A 23 8.33 -16.25 6.94
C ALA A 23 8.44 -16.35 5.39
N ALA A 24 7.40 -16.88 4.72
CA ALA A 24 7.33 -16.96 3.26
C ALA A 24 6.94 -15.62 2.59
N LEU A 25 6.33 -14.69 3.32
CA LEU A 25 6.07 -13.31 2.90
C LEU A 25 7.34 -12.46 3.05
N SER A 26 8.05 -12.56 4.18
CA SER A 26 9.31 -11.83 4.41
C SER A 26 10.44 -12.22 3.45
N LYS A 27 10.47 -13.46 2.95
CA LYS A 27 11.47 -13.88 1.93
C LYS A 27 11.17 -13.35 0.52
N ARG A 28 9.96 -12.86 0.26
CA ARG A 28 9.54 -12.24 -1.02
C ARG A 28 9.63 -10.72 -1.03
N SER A 29 9.92 -10.10 0.11
CA SER A 29 10.34 -8.71 0.22
C SER A 29 11.79 -8.56 -0.26
N ASP A 30 12.04 -9.02 -1.48
CA ASP A 30 13.23 -8.69 -2.23
C ASP A 30 13.35 -7.17 -2.30
N LYS A 31 14.58 -6.67 -2.31
CA LYS A 31 14.99 -5.28 -2.01
C LYS A 31 14.53 -4.23 -3.04
N SER A 32 13.44 -4.49 -3.75
CA SER A 32 12.81 -3.66 -4.78
C SER A 32 11.47 -3.05 -4.35
N GLN A 33 10.87 -3.49 -3.23
CA GLN A 33 9.62 -2.90 -2.73
C GLN A 33 9.85 -1.45 -2.27
N GLY A 34 9.63 -0.50 -3.18
CA GLY A 34 9.68 0.95 -2.91
C GLY A 34 10.78 1.73 -3.64
N ARG A 35 11.55 1.12 -4.54
CA ARG A 35 12.55 1.86 -5.32
C ARG A 35 11.91 2.57 -6.51
N ILE A 36 11.79 3.90 -6.43
CA ILE A 36 11.45 4.75 -7.57
C ILE A 36 12.66 4.79 -8.50
N SER A 37 12.46 4.42 -9.76
CA SER A 37 13.49 4.49 -10.81
C SER A 37 13.03 5.46 -11.89
N PHE A 38 13.93 6.32 -12.34
CA PHE A 38 13.66 7.28 -13.41
C PHE A 38 14.33 6.81 -14.70
N HIS A 39 13.59 6.80 -15.79
CA HIS A 39 14.10 6.51 -17.12
C HIS A 39 14.09 7.83 -17.92
N GLY A 40 15.25 8.27 -18.42
CA GLY A 40 15.39 9.54 -19.14
C GLY A 40 15.84 10.71 -18.24
N PRO A 41 15.57 11.97 -18.63
CA PRO A 41 15.97 13.13 -17.85
C PRO A 41 15.28 13.13 -16.47
N PHE A 42 15.97 13.68 -15.48
CA PHE A 42 15.44 13.77 -14.12
C PHE A 42 14.20 14.69 -14.12
N PRO A 43 13.05 14.23 -13.62
CA PRO A 43 11.82 15.01 -13.69
C PRO A 43 11.90 16.23 -12.76
N THR A 44 11.16 17.27 -13.12
CA THR A 44 10.83 18.33 -12.18
C THR A 44 9.93 17.80 -11.07
N LEU A 45 9.86 18.53 -9.96
CA LEU A 45 8.96 18.16 -8.86
C LEU A 45 7.50 18.10 -9.31
N LYS A 46 7.09 18.98 -10.23
CA LYS A 46 5.74 19.01 -10.79
C LYS A 46 5.44 17.74 -11.57
N GLU A 47 6.30 17.36 -12.51
CA GLU A 47 6.11 16.15 -13.32
C GLU A 47 6.13 14.87 -12.46
N ALA A 48 7.05 14.78 -11.50
CA ALA A 48 7.10 13.65 -10.59
C ALA A 48 5.82 13.55 -9.73
N GLU A 49 5.33 14.70 -9.25
CA GLU A 49 4.08 14.79 -8.50
C GLU A 49 2.88 14.36 -9.34
N GLU A 50 2.78 14.81 -10.59
CA GLU A 50 1.70 14.44 -11.52
C GLU A 50 1.62 12.93 -11.74
N VAL A 51 2.77 12.29 -11.97
CA VAL A 51 2.87 10.83 -12.15
C VAL A 51 2.43 10.09 -10.88
N LEU A 52 2.90 10.53 -9.71
CA LEU A 52 2.53 9.90 -8.44
C LEU A 52 1.04 10.07 -8.11
N ILE A 53 0.48 11.26 -8.33
CA ILE A 53 -0.94 11.54 -8.10
C ILE A 53 -1.80 10.69 -9.02
N THR A 54 -1.46 10.64 -10.32
CA THR A 54 -2.19 9.84 -11.31
C THR A 54 -2.18 8.37 -10.88
N ARG A 55 -1.01 7.83 -10.54
CA ARG A 55 -0.89 6.44 -10.12
C ARG A 55 -1.66 6.12 -8.84
N ALA A 56 -1.63 7.02 -7.85
CA ALA A 56 -2.40 6.85 -6.62
C ALA A 56 -3.92 6.90 -6.87
N MET A 57 -4.38 7.77 -7.77
CA MET A 57 -5.79 7.87 -8.15
C MET A 57 -6.28 6.64 -8.92
N GLU A 58 -5.45 6.06 -9.79
CA GLU A 58 -5.74 4.78 -10.47
C GLU A 58 -5.90 3.65 -9.46
N ILE A 59 -4.92 3.47 -8.56
CA ILE A 59 -4.95 2.40 -7.55
C ILE A 59 -6.15 2.59 -6.61
N ALA A 60 -6.47 3.84 -6.27
CA ALA A 60 -7.61 4.19 -5.45
C ALA A 60 -8.95 4.18 -6.20
N GLN A 61 -8.97 3.85 -7.51
CA GLN A 61 -10.16 3.84 -8.35
C GLN A 61 -10.96 5.16 -8.27
N GLY A 62 -10.26 6.29 -8.32
CA GLY A 62 -10.85 7.63 -8.22
C GLY A 62 -11.18 8.08 -6.80
N ASN A 63 -11.00 7.24 -5.77
CA ASN A 63 -11.26 7.63 -4.38
C ASN A 63 -10.13 8.50 -3.82
N GLN A 64 -10.32 9.82 -3.87
CA GLN A 64 -9.36 10.81 -3.38
C GLN A 64 -8.95 10.63 -1.91
N THR A 65 -9.79 10.02 -1.07
CA THR A 65 -9.47 9.75 0.35
C THR A 65 -8.38 8.70 0.48
N ILE A 66 -8.51 7.62 -0.30
CA ILE A 66 -7.55 6.53 -0.32
C ILE A 66 -6.26 7.03 -0.97
N ALA A 67 -6.36 7.72 -2.12
CA ALA A 67 -5.20 8.30 -2.80
C ALA A 67 -4.42 9.27 -1.91
N SER A 68 -5.11 10.17 -1.19
CA SER A 68 -4.44 11.11 -0.27
C SER A 68 -3.71 10.37 0.85
N ARG A 69 -4.29 9.29 1.38
CA ARG A 69 -3.65 8.46 2.41
C ARG A 69 -2.43 7.72 1.86
N MET A 70 -2.50 7.19 0.64
CA MET A 70 -1.36 6.54 -0.04
C MET A 70 -0.19 7.50 -0.25
N LEU A 71 -0.48 8.74 -0.62
CA LEU A 71 0.52 9.77 -0.88
C LEU A 71 1.04 10.46 0.39
N GLY A 72 0.45 10.18 1.56
CA GLY A 72 0.78 10.89 2.80
C GLY A 72 0.34 12.37 2.80
N LEU A 73 -0.68 12.71 2.03
CA LEU A 73 -1.22 14.07 1.91
C LEU A 73 -2.56 14.19 2.65
N SER A 74 -2.90 15.41 3.04
CA SER A 74 -4.30 15.71 3.42
C SER A 74 -5.20 15.68 2.18
N ARG A 75 -6.48 15.32 2.35
CA ARG A 75 -7.47 15.35 1.26
C ARG A 75 -7.57 16.75 0.61
N ARG A 76 -7.48 17.82 1.41
CA ARG A 76 -7.48 19.22 0.92
C ARG A 76 -6.24 19.52 0.06
N ALA A 77 -5.07 19.05 0.46
CA ALA A 77 -3.84 19.22 -0.32
C ALA A 77 -3.94 18.52 -1.69
N LEU A 78 -4.42 17.27 -1.72
CA LEU A 78 -4.64 16.53 -2.97
C LEU A 78 -5.66 17.24 -3.86
N ASN A 79 -6.81 17.67 -3.30
CA ASN A 79 -7.83 18.38 -4.06
C ASN A 79 -7.29 19.68 -4.67
N ASN A 80 -6.52 20.47 -3.91
CA ASN A 80 -5.89 21.69 -4.43
C ASN A 80 -4.94 21.41 -5.60
N ARG A 81 -4.19 20.30 -5.56
CA ARG A 81 -3.28 19.87 -6.64
C ARG A 81 -4.08 19.49 -7.89
N LEU A 82 -5.15 18.69 -7.73
CA LEU A 82 -6.05 18.33 -8.83
C LEU A 82 -6.73 19.55 -9.48
N ARG A 83 -7.13 20.55 -8.69
CA ARG A 83 -7.82 21.75 -9.19
C ARG A 83 -6.90 22.75 -9.89
N ARG A 84 -5.60 22.76 -9.56
CA ARG A 84 -4.63 23.63 -10.22
C ARG A 84 -4.27 23.17 -11.63
N GLY A 85 -4.78 22.00 -12.03
CA GLY A 85 -4.35 21.29 -13.22
C GLY A 85 -3.04 20.57 -12.91
N LEU A 86 -3.04 19.28 -13.20
CA LEU A 86 -1.84 18.71 -13.83
C LEU A 86 -1.49 19.66 -15.00
#